data_AF-A0A9E2XT65-F1
#
_entry.id   AF-A0A9E2XT65-F1
#
_cell.length_a   1.000
_cell.length_b   1.000
_cell.length_c   1.000
_cell.angle_alpha   90.00
_cell.angle_beta   90.00
_cell.angle_gamma   90.00
#
_symmetry.space_group_name_H-M   'P 1'
#
loop_
_entity.id
_entity.type
_entity.pdbx_description
1 polymer ?
#
loop_
_entity_poly.entity_id
_entity_poly.type
_entity_poly.pdbx_seq_one_letter_code
_entity_poly.pdbx_strand_id
1 'polypeptide(L)'
;MANLIGGPPQSLTPRAGTSPEELSERLLIDPKSMARIERGGVLPSLQRVFEMSEALGVPLNQLLGEASPSDEDLVVWLGQRVQCLSEEDRSRVLDLIERLAR
;
A
#
# COMPACT_ATOMS: atom_id res chain seq x y z
N MET A 1 -6.47 -2.89 -3.81
CA MET A 1 -6.28 -1.45 -3.57
C MET A 1 -5.19 -0.99 -4.51
N ALA A 2 -5.33 0.17 -5.16
CA ALA A 2 -4.26 0.72 -6.00
C ALA A 2 -3.02 0.90 -5.11
N ASN A 3 -1.86 0.39 -5.53
CA ASN A 3 -0.65 0.50 -4.74
C ASN A 3 0.49 0.96 -5.65
N LEU A 4 1.02 2.15 -5.38
CA LEU A 4 2.19 2.68 -6.07
C LEU A 4 3.51 2.26 -5.41
N ILE A 5 3.48 1.68 -4.20
CA ILE A 5 4.65 1.26 -3.42
C ILE A 5 4.43 -0.13 -2.80
N GLY A 6 5.02 -1.16 -3.42
CA GLY A 6 5.31 -2.44 -2.73
C GLY A 6 4.27 -3.58 -2.83
N GLY A 7 3.60 -3.75 -3.97
CA GLY A 7 2.80 -4.94 -4.28
C GLY A 7 2.63 -5.17 -5.78
N PRO A 8 2.07 -6.32 -6.23
CA PRO A 8 1.80 -6.56 -7.65
C PRO A 8 0.90 -5.44 -8.21
N PRO A 9 1.19 -4.93 -9.42
CA PRO A 9 0.57 -3.72 -9.96
C PRO A 9 -0.94 -3.88 -10.03
N GLN A 10 -1.67 -2.98 -9.37
CA GLN A 10 -3.12 -2.86 -9.50
C GLN A 10 -3.41 -1.60 -10.29
N SER A 11 -4.29 -1.72 -11.29
CA SER A 11 -4.76 -0.58 -12.09
C SER A 11 -5.17 0.59 -11.18
N LEU A 12 -4.72 1.80 -11.51
CA LEU A 12 -5.19 3.03 -10.86
C LEU A 12 -6.69 3.25 -11.07
N THR A 13 -7.27 2.58 -12.08
CA THR A 13 -8.62 2.83 -12.59
C THR A 13 -9.44 1.54 -12.65
N PRO A 14 -10.12 1.23 -11.53
CA PRO A 14 -11.44 0.58 -11.64
C PRO A 14 -12.48 1.10 -10.63
N ARG A 15 -12.12 1.94 -9.66
CA ARG A 15 -13.03 2.43 -8.59
C ARG A 15 -13.38 3.92 -8.65
N ALA A 16 -12.52 4.74 -9.27
CA ALA A 16 -12.71 6.19 -9.34
C ALA A 16 -13.50 6.67 -10.58
N GLY A 17 -13.90 5.76 -11.47
CA GLY A 17 -14.67 6.07 -12.68
C GLY A 17 -13.94 6.92 -13.73
N THR A 18 -12.68 7.29 -13.48
CA THR A 18 -11.81 8.02 -14.41
C THR A 18 -10.88 7.03 -15.08
N SER A 19 -10.73 7.10 -16.40
CA SER A 19 -9.78 6.28 -17.18
C SER A 19 -8.33 6.76 -17.04
N PRO A 20 -7.32 5.91 -17.32
CA PRO A 20 -5.90 6.32 -17.30
C PRO A 20 -5.61 7.44 -18.30
N GLU A 21 -6.28 7.43 -19.44
CA GLU A 21 -6.19 8.45 -20.47
C GLU A 21 -6.72 9.81 -19.96
N GLU A 22 -7.90 9.82 -19.35
CA GLU A 22 -8.47 11.03 -18.73
C GLU A 22 -7.60 11.54 -17.58
N LEU A 23 -7.01 10.65 -16.79
CA LEU A 23 -6.09 11.02 -15.71
C LEU A 23 -4.79 11.63 -16.25
N SER A 24 -4.27 11.08 -17.35
CA SER A 24 -3.08 11.57 -18.06
C SER A 24 -3.30 12.99 -18.57
N GLU A 25 -4.45 13.23 -19.20
CA GLU A 25 -4.84 14.55 -19.69
C GLU A 25 -4.99 15.57 -18.55
N ARG A 26 -5.68 15.18 -17.46
CA ARG A 26 -5.90 16.05 -16.29
C ARG A 26 -4.60 16.43 -15.58
N LEU A 27 -3.63 15.52 -15.52
CA LEU A 27 -2.38 15.70 -14.79
C LEU A 27 -1.20 16.13 -15.67
N LEU A 28 -1.44 16.31 -16.98
CA LEU A 28 -0.39 16.57 -17.98
C LEU A 28 0.76 15.57 -17.89
N ILE A 29 0.41 14.30 -17.65
CA ILE A 29 1.35 13.17 -17.65
C ILE A 29 1.22 12.52 -19.01
N ASP A 30 2.34 12.27 -19.70
CA ASP A 30 2.25 11.59 -20.99
C ASP A 30 1.72 10.15 -20.80
N PRO A 31 0.89 9.63 -21.72
CA PRO A 31 0.27 8.32 -21.57
C PRO A 31 1.28 7.16 -21.38
N LYS A 32 2.50 7.28 -21.94
CA LYS A 32 3.53 6.26 -21.76
C LYS A 32 4.07 6.26 -20.34
N SER A 33 4.26 7.43 -19.73
CA SER A 33 4.63 7.56 -18.32
C SER A 33 3.52 7.08 -17.41
N MET A 34 2.26 7.42 -17.68
CA MET A 34 1.12 6.90 -16.92
C MET A 34 1.08 5.37 -16.95
N ALA A 35 1.20 4.77 -18.15
CA ALA A 35 1.23 3.32 -18.30
C ALA A 35 2.45 2.66 -17.61
N ARG A 36 3.55 3.38 -17.40
CA ARG A 36 4.70 2.89 -16.62
C ARG A 36 4.43 2.98 -15.12
N ILE A 37 3.77 4.04 -14.66
CA ILE A 37 3.37 4.23 -13.26
C ILE A 37 2.36 3.14 -12.87
N GLU A 38 1.33 2.90 -13.68
CA GLU A 38 0.32 1.87 -13.42
C GLU A 38 0.89 0.45 -13.32
N ARG A 39 1.94 0.17 -14.09
CA ARG A 39 2.63 -1.12 -14.09
C ARG A 39 3.76 -1.21 -13.05
N GLY A 40 3.97 -0.16 -12.24
CA GLY A 40 5.04 -0.10 -11.23
C GLY A 40 6.46 -0.01 -11.83
N GLY A 41 6.59 0.34 -13.12
CA GLY A 41 7.88 0.47 -13.80
C GLY A 41 8.61 1.80 -13.52
N VAL A 42 7.93 2.78 -12.91
CA VAL A 42 8.48 4.05 -12.42
C VAL A 42 7.70 4.47 -11.18
N LEU A 43 8.41 4.85 -10.13
CA LEU A 43 7.83 5.52 -8.97
C LEU A 43 7.62 7.00 -9.27
N PRO A 44 6.38 7.52 -9.22
CA PRO A 44 6.14 8.96 -9.29
C PRO A 44 6.71 9.68 -8.06
N SER A 45 6.95 10.98 -8.17
CA SER A 45 7.31 11.79 -7.00
C SER A 45 6.13 11.89 -6.02
N LEU A 46 6.39 12.15 -4.74
CA LEU A 46 5.33 12.34 -3.74
C LEU A 46 4.33 13.42 -4.14
N GLN A 47 4.82 14.52 -4.74
CA GLN A 47 3.96 15.57 -5.29
C GLN A 47 3.00 15.01 -6.36
N ARG A 48 3.49 14.17 -7.28
CA ARG A 48 2.64 13.54 -8.29
C ARG A 48 1.64 12.57 -7.70
N VAL A 49 2.00 11.83 -6.65
CA VAL A 49 1.05 10.96 -5.93
C VAL A 49 -0.07 11.79 -5.29
N PHE A 50 0.24 12.96 -4.73
CA PHE A 50 -0.75 13.88 -4.19
C PHE A 50 -1.68 14.47 -5.28
N GLU A 51 -1.12 14.90 -6.41
CA GLU A 51 -1.92 15.36 -7.54
C GLU A 51 -2.86 14.26 -8.07
N MET A 52 -2.40 13.00 -8.10
CA MET A 52 -3.24 11.84 -8.44
C MET A 52 -4.35 11.61 -7.41
N SER A 53 -4.08 11.79 -6.12
CA SER A 53 -5.09 11.60 -5.06
C SER A 53 -6.22 12.62 -5.21
N GLU A 54 -5.87 13.88 -5.44
CA GLU A 54 -6.83 14.96 -5.71
C GLU A 54 -7.62 14.69 -7.00
N ALA A 55 -6.95 14.28 -8.08
CA ALA A 55 -7.61 14.04 -9.35
C ALA A 55 -8.58 12.84 -9.30
N LEU A 56 -8.23 11.80 -8.55
CA LEU A 56 -9.04 10.58 -8.39
C LEU A 56 -10.09 10.70 -7.27
N GLY A 57 -10.02 11.75 -6.45
CA GLY A 57 -10.91 11.92 -5.29
C GLY A 57 -10.72 10.83 -4.23
N VAL A 58 -9.50 10.29 -4.10
CA VAL A 58 -9.18 9.23 -3.14
C VAL A 58 -8.17 9.71 -2.11
N PRO A 59 -8.21 9.21 -0.86
CA PRO A 59 -7.18 9.50 0.13
C PRO A 59 -5.76 9.12 -0.33
N LEU A 60 -4.76 9.93 0.02
CA LEU A 60 -3.35 9.71 -0.37
C LEU A 60 -2.81 8.33 0.07
N ASN A 61 -3.17 7.89 1.28
CA ASN A 61 -2.81 6.57 1.82
C ASN A 61 -3.38 5.41 0.99
N GLN A 62 -4.45 5.65 0.22
CA GLN A 62 -5.00 4.66 -0.70
C GLN A 62 -4.14 4.49 -1.95
N LEU A 63 -3.31 5.48 -2.33
CA LEU A 63 -2.39 5.39 -3.47
C LEU A 63 -1.00 4.91 -3.08
N LEU A 64 -0.54 5.28 -1.89
CA LEU A 64 0.74 4.82 -1.33
C LEU A 64 0.73 3.33 -0.97
N GLY A 65 -0.46 2.72 -0.96
CA GLY A 65 -0.68 1.37 -0.48
C GLY A 65 -0.45 1.25 1.01
N GLU A 66 -0.84 0.09 1.55
CA GLU A 66 -0.17 -0.38 2.74
C GLU A 66 1.22 -0.79 2.28
N ALA A 67 2.27 -0.14 2.80
CA ALA A 67 3.59 -0.74 2.73
C ALA A 67 3.41 -2.16 3.26
N SER A 68 3.76 -3.18 2.46
CA SER A 68 3.82 -4.54 2.98
C SER A 68 4.60 -4.44 4.29
N PRO A 69 3.99 -4.70 5.47
CA PRO A 69 4.63 -4.41 6.73
C PRO A 69 5.97 -5.12 6.68
N SER A 70 7.06 -4.34 6.79
CA SER A 70 8.38 -4.93 6.84
C SER A 70 8.43 -5.92 8.00
N ASP A 71 9.36 -6.86 7.97
CA ASP A 71 9.56 -7.75 9.13
C ASP A 71 9.78 -6.92 10.41
N GLU A 72 10.39 -5.74 10.29
CA GLU A 72 10.53 -4.77 11.38
C GLU A 72 9.19 -4.18 11.84
N ASP A 73 8.31 -3.76 10.92
CA ASP A 73 6.96 -3.27 11.24
C ASP A 73 6.11 -4.35 11.91
N LEU A 74 6.21 -5.60 11.44
CA LEU A 74 5.52 -6.75 12.01
C LEU A 74 6.01 -7.01 13.44
N VAL A 75 7.33 -6.97 13.69
CA VAL A 75 7.91 -7.14 15.03
C VAL A 75 7.42 -6.05 15.98
N VAL A 76 7.42 -4.79 15.54
CA VAL A 76 6.92 -3.67 16.35
C VAL A 76 5.44 -3.84 16.67
N TRP A 77 4.62 -4.16 15.67
CA TRP A 77 3.19 -4.39 15.83
C TRP A 77 2.91 -5.56 16.78
N LEU A 78 3.60 -6.69 16.60
CA LEU A 78 3.45 -7.89 17.41
C LEU A 78 3.87 -7.61 18.86
N GLY A 79 4.97 -6.89 19.07
CA GLY A 79 5.44 -6.47 20.39
C GLY A 79 4.40 -5.64 21.15
N GLN A 80 3.78 -4.66 20.48
CA GLN A 80 2.72 -3.84 21.09
C GLN A 80 1.50 -4.67 21.49
N ARG A 81 1.13 -5.68 20.69
CA ARG A 81 -0.04 -6.53 20.98
C ARG A 81 0.25 -7.51 22.11
N VAL A 82 1.41 -8.15 22.09
CA VAL A 82 1.84 -9.11 23.12
C VAL A 82 1.96 -8.43 24.49
N GLN A 83 2.43 -7.17 24.54
CA GLN A 83 2.55 -6.42 25.80
C GLN A 83 1.21 -6.22 26.52
N CYS A 84 0.10 -6.12 25.77
CA CYS A 84 -1.24 -5.92 26.32
C CYS A 84 -1.92 -7.24 26.74
N LEU A 85 -1.30 -8.40 26.52
CA LEU A 85 -1.86 -9.69 26.89
C LEU A 85 -1.60 -10.03 28.35
N SER A 86 -2.51 -10.82 28.93
CA SER A 86 -2.30 -11.52 30.20
C SER A 86 -1.13 -12.51 30.09
N GLU A 87 -0.53 -12.89 31.22
CA GLU A 87 0.55 -13.90 31.24
C GLU A 87 0.10 -15.23 30.63
N GLU A 88 -1.14 -15.65 30.89
CA GLU A 88 -1.69 -16.89 30.35
C GLU A 88 -1.86 -16.84 28.82
N ASP A 89 -2.42 -15.74 28.29
CA ASP A 89 -2.61 -15.58 26.85
C ASP A 89 -1.28 -15.38 26.12
N ARG A 90 -0.33 -14.70 26.76
CA ARG A 90 1.03 -14.54 26.22
C ARG A 90 1.74 -15.88 26.05
N SER A 91 1.66 -16.75 27.06
CA SER A 91 2.23 -18.11 26.99
C SER A 91 1.63 -18.93 25.84
N ARG A 92 0.30 -18.87 25.67
CA ARG A 92 -0.40 -19.57 24.58
C ARG A 92 0.00 -19.06 23.19
N VAL A 93 0.14 -17.74 23.02
CA VAL A 93 0.55 -17.14 21.75
C VAL A 93 1.98 -17.55 21.39
N LEU A 94 2.90 -17.56 22.36
CA LEU A 94 4.28 -17.98 22.12
C LEU A 94 4.37 -19.47 21.71
N ASP A 95 3.64 -20.37 22.38
CA ASP A 95 3.57 -21.79 22.00
C ASP A 95 3.05 -21.97 20.56
N LEU A 96 2.00 -21.22 20.18
CA LEU A 96 1.47 -21.27 18.81
C LEU A 96 2.50 -20.80 17.78
N ILE A 97 3.24 -19.73 18.06
CA ILE A 97 4.28 -19.22 17.17
C ILE A 97 5.39 -20.26 17.00
N GLU A 98 5.87 -20.88 18.09
CA GLU A 98 6.90 -21.93 18.02
C GLU A 98 6.45 -23.14 17.23
N ARG A 99 5.17 -23.52 17.36
CA ARG A 99 4.58 -24.65 16.62
C ARG A 99 4.45 -24.39 15.13
N LEU A 100 4.15 -23.15 14.74
CA LEU A 100 3.98 -22.74 13.34
C LEU A 100 5.32 -22.44 12.65
N ALA A 101 6.36 -22.08 13.41
CA ALA A 101 7.70 -21.82 12.88
C ALA A 101 8.51 -23.11 12.59
N ARG A 102 7.94 -24.29 12.83
CA ARG A 102 8.54 -25.60 12.56
C ARG A 102 8.09 -26.20 11.23
#